data_AF-A0A7X6VSG5-F1
#
_entry.id   AF-A0A7X6VSG5-F1
#
_cell.length_a   1.000
_cell.length_b   1.000
_cell.length_c   1.000
_cell.angle_alpha   90.00
_cell.angle_beta   90.00
_cell.angle_gamma   90.00
#
_symmetry.space_group_name_H-M   'P 1'
#
loop_
_entity.id
_entity.type
_entity.pdbx_description
1 polymer ?
#
loop_
_entity_poly.entity_id
_entity_poly.type
_entity_poly.pdbx_seq_one_letter_code
_entity_poly.pdbx_strand_id
1 'polypeptide(L)' 'MAKNYTNIYEVNNINEAVKLAGELAEPGNIVLLSPACASWDMFESYEQRGDIFCELVHLMCAT' A
#
# COMPACT_ATOMS: atom_id res chain seq x y z
N MET A 1 0.39 1.08 18.74
CA MET A 1 -0.71 1.52 17.84
C MET A 1 -0.91 3.01 17.97
N ALA A 2 -1.15 3.69 16.84
CA ALA A 2 -1.38 5.12 16.79
C ALA A 2 -2.70 5.46 17.52
N LYS A 3 -2.62 6.25 18.60
CA LYS A 3 -3.66 6.29 19.65
C LYS A 3 -4.97 7.01 19.29
N ASN A 4 -5.16 7.50 18.06
CA ASN A 4 -6.32 8.32 17.67
C ASN A 4 -6.82 8.05 16.23
N TYR A 5 -6.56 6.86 15.68
CA TYR A 5 -7.07 6.49 14.36
C TYR A 5 -8.17 5.44 14.52
N THR A 6 -9.31 5.65 13.87
CA THR A 6 -10.46 4.73 13.91
C THR A 6 -10.47 3.76 12.74
N ASN A 7 -9.76 4.09 11.66
CA ASN A 7 -9.80 3.35 10.40
C ASN A 7 -8.42 2.75 10.12
N ILE A 8 -8.07 1.72 10.91
CA ILE A 8 -6.86 0.93 10.74
C ILE A 8 -7.28 -0.42 10.15
N TYR A 9 -6.69 -0.78 9.02
CA TYR A 9 -6.95 -2.04 8.34
C TYR A 9 -5.65 -2.84 8.31
N GLU A 10 -5.65 -4.01 8.92
CA GLU A 10 -4.52 -4.94 8.87
C GLU A 10 -4.67 -5.86 7.66
N VAL A 11 -3.57 -6.06 6.93
CA VAL A 11 -3.46 -6.89 5.73
C VAL A 11 -2.13 -7.64 5.75
N ASN A 12 -2.01 -8.72 4.99
CA ASN A 12 -0.85 -9.61 5.10
C ASN A 12 0.26 -9.28 4.09
N ASN A 13 -0.04 -8.56 3.02
CA ASN A 13 0.90 -8.27 1.95
C ASN A 13 0.54 -6.99 1.18
N ILE A 14 1.46 -6.52 0.34
CA ILE A 14 1.31 -5.25 -0.38
C ILE A 14 0.20 -5.30 -1.45
N ASN A 15 -0.11 -6.47 -2.00
CA ASN A 15 -1.20 -6.63 -2.98
C ASN A 15 -2.55 -6.37 -2.30
N GLU A 16 -2.81 -7.01 -1.16
CA GLU A 16 -3.99 -6.75 -0.34
C GLU A 16 -4.06 -5.28 0.09
N ALA A 17 -2.93 -4.69 0.48
CA ALA A 17 -2.86 -3.28 0.89
C ALA A 17 -3.26 -2.32 -0.24
N VAL A 18 -2.70 -2.50 -1.44
CA VAL A 18 -2.97 -1.62 -2.59
C VAL A 18 -4.42 -1.77 -3.06
N LYS A 19 -4.92 -3.00 -3.13
CA LYS A 19 -6.31 -3.28 -3.49
C LYS A 19 -7.28 -2.60 -2.51
N LEU A 20 -7.12 -2.83 -1.20
CA LEU A 20 -7.99 -2.26 -0.18
C LEU A 20 -7.89 -0.72 -0.15
N ALA A 21 -6.69 -0.17 -0.33
CA ALA A 21 -6.51 1.28 -0.41
C ALA A 21 -7.28 1.89 -1.58
N GLY A 22 -7.30 1.24 -2.75
CA GLY A 22 -8.07 1.71 -3.90
C GLY A 22 -9.59 1.55 -3.71
N GLU A 23 -10.05 0.50 -3.03
CA GLU A 23 -11.47 0.33 -2.68
C GLU A 23 -11.97 1.39 -1.68
N LEU A 24 -11.08 1.86 -0.79
CA LEU A 24 -11.40 2.87 0.23
C LEU A 24 -11.21 4.32 -0.25
N ALA A 25 -10.40 4.55 -1.30
CA ALA A 25 -10.07 5.88 -1.78
C ALA A 25 -11.20 6.49 -2.62
N GLU A 26 -11.47 7.77 -2.42
CA GLU A 26 -12.40 8.56 -3.22
C GLU A 26 -11.67 9.51 -4.19
N PRO A 27 -12.31 9.97 -5.28
CA PRO A 27 -11.75 10.99 -6.15
C PRO A 27 -11.23 12.21 -5.37
N GLY A 28 -9.97 12.57 -5.61
CA GLY A 28 -9.29 13.68 -4.91
C GLY A 28 -8.51 13.27 -3.66
N ASN A 29 -8.59 12.02 -3.21
CA ASN A 29 -7.73 11.50 -2.15
C ASN A 29 -6.32 11.17 -2.67
N ILE A 30 -5.35 11.06 -1.76
CA ILE A 30 -3.99 10.62 -2.05
C ILE A 30 -3.70 9.34 -1.27
N VAL A 31 -3.22 8.31 -1.97
CA VAL A 31 -2.71 7.08 -1.37
C VAL A 31 -1.19 7.15 -1.34
N LEU A 32 -0.60 6.99 -0.14
CA LEU A 32 0.85 7.08 0.07
C LEU A 32 1.40 5.76 0.65
N LEU A 33 2.38 5.17 -0.03
CA LEU A 33 3.20 4.11 0.54
C LEU A 33 4.31 4.71 1.44
N SER A 34 4.13 4.63 2.75
CA SER A 34 5.13 5.11 3.74
C SER A 34 5.29 4.10 4.90
N PRO A 35 6.01 2.99 4.67
CA PRO A 35 6.01 1.84 5.59
C PRO A 35 6.79 2.06 6.89
N ALA A 36 7.63 3.10 6.98
CA ALA A 36 8.47 3.42 8.15
C ALA A 36 9.38 2.27 8.64
N CYS A 37 9.58 1.22 7.84
CA CYS A 37 10.38 0.04 8.15
C CYS A 37 11.27 -0.40 6.98
N ALA A 38 12.32 -1.17 7.30
CA ALA A 38 13.13 -1.87 6.30
C ALA A 38 12.26 -2.85 5.49
N SER A 39 12.70 -3.21 4.30
CA SER A 39 11.94 -4.06 3.37
C SER A 39 12.34 -5.54 3.38
N TRP A 40 13.42 -5.88 4.09
CA TRP A 40 14.13 -7.16 3.97
C TRP A 40 13.37 -8.40 4.48
N ASP A 41 12.25 -8.19 5.17
CA ASP A 41 11.36 -9.25 5.62
C ASP A 41 10.53 -9.86 4.47
N MET A 42 10.13 -9.03 3.50
CA MET A 42 9.23 -9.43 2.42
C MET A 42 9.79 -9.15 1.00
N PHE A 43 10.85 -8.37 0.89
CA PHE A 43 11.42 -7.90 -0.38
C PHE A 43 12.94 -7.87 -0.34
N GLU A 44 13.58 -8.00 -1.51
CA GLU A 44 15.02 -7.91 -1.68
C GLU A 44 15.55 -6.49 -1.37
N SER A 45 14.80 -5.46 -1.77
CA SER A 45 15.17 -4.06 -1.54
C SER A 45 13.95 -3.15 -1.39
N TYR A 46 14.17 -1.90 -0.99
CA TYR A 46 13.08 -0.93 -0.87
C TYR A 46 12.61 -0.48 -2.26
N GLU A 47 13.50 -0.48 -3.26
CA GLU A 47 13.17 -0.24 -4.67
C GLU A 47 12.21 -1.31 -5.18
N GLN A 48 12.51 -2.60 -4.96
CA GLN A 48 11.60 -3.68 -5.36
C GLN A 48 10.21 -3.53 -4.76
N ARG A 49 10.13 -3.16 -3.46
CA ARG A 49 8.85 -2.87 -2.80
C ARG A 49 8.09 -1.69 -3.45
N GLY A 50 8.81 -0.65 -3.86
CA GLY A 50 8.26 0.50 -4.57
C GLY A 50 7.80 0.16 -5.99
N ASP A 51 8.59 -0.60 -6.73
CA ASP A 51 8.27 -1.04 -8.09
C ASP A 51 6.99 -1.89 -8.11
N ILE A 52 6.89 -2.85 -7.17
CA ILE A 52 5.68 -3.67 -7.01
C ILE A 52 4.45 -2.81 -6.68
N PHE A 53 4.59 -1.81 -5.82
CA PHE A 53 3.49 -0.88 -5.53
C PHE A 53 3.02 -0.14 -6.79
N CYS A 54 3.95 0.41 -7.57
CA CYS A 54 3.63 1.10 -8.83
C CYS A 54 2.97 0.17 -9.85
N GLU A 55 3.47 -1.07 -9.99
CA GLU A 55 2.88 -2.08 -10.87
C GLU A 55 1.43 -2.38 -10.49
N LEU A 56 1.18 -2.65 -9.20
CA LEU A 56 -0.17 -2.94 -8.70
C LEU A 56 -1.13 -1.77 -8.93
N VAL A 57 -0.68 -0.53 -8.68
CA VAL A 57 -1.49 0.67 -8.94
C VAL A 57 -1.83 0.80 -10.42
N HIS A 58 -0.86 0.59 -11.33
CA HIS A 58 -1.13 0.64 -12.77
C HIS A 58 -2.12 -0.44 -13.23
N LEU A 59 -2.02 -1.66 -12.70
CA LEU A 59 -2.96 -2.74 -13.00
C LEU A 59 -4.39 -2.40 -12.58
N MET A 60 -4.57 -1.72 -11.44
CA MET A 60 -5.89 -1.29 -10.96
C MET A 60 -6.52 -0.20 -11.85
N CYS A 61 -5.73 0.69 -12.43
CA CYS A 61 -6.25 1.74 -13.31
C CYS A 61 -6.60 1.26 -14.72
N ALA A 62 -6.09 0.09 -15.13
CA ALA A 62 -6.28 -0.48 -16.46
C ALA A 62 -7.58 -1.29 -16.63
N THR A 63 -8.36 -1.47 -15.56
CA THR A 63 -9.65 -2.18 -15.51
C THR A 63 -10.81 -1.23 -15.28
#